data_AF-A0A9W8A1C2-F1
#
_entry.id   AF-A0A9W8A1C2-F1
#
_cell.length_a   1.000
_cell.length_b   1.000
_cell.length_c   1.000
_cell.angle_alpha   90.00
_cell.angle_beta   90.00
_cell.angle_gamma   90.00
#
_symmetry.space_group_name_H-M   'P 1'
#
loop_
_entity.id
_entity.type
_entity.pdbx_description
1 polymer ?
#
loop_
_entity_poly.entity_id
_entity_poly.type
_entity_poly.pdbx_seq_one_letter_code
_entity_poly.pdbx_strand_id
1 'polypeptide(L)'
;MATLQAIRHNLIDRCESNVLKIKKLVDLMEVDMFTKPKVSQEVTQVISVPEMVYIMNGEDIGREIRSKYVTNAVSEVAKHPKIREAVLNKQRGLASRVNASSSLGGKSGLIIDGRDIGTVVLPFADLKIFLIASSKARALRRYLESCKNSISDCQFRKGEAEESDEYKQILQDIIVRDEADVKRKHSPLRKADDAIELDTTNMTLEQQVLKIEELVHQRM
;
A
#
# COMPACT_ATOMS: atom_id res chain seq x y z
N MET A 1 9.14 -4.91 -1.06
CA MET A 1 10.27 -5.22 -1.97
C MET A 1 11.61 -4.83 -1.37
N ALA A 2 11.89 -3.55 -1.09
CA ALA A 2 13.16 -3.13 -0.46
C ALA A 2 13.45 -3.86 0.88
N THR A 3 12.46 -3.96 1.76
CA THR A 3 12.58 -4.72 3.02
C THR A 3 12.83 -6.20 2.77
N LEU A 4 12.19 -6.79 1.76
CA LEU A 4 12.38 -8.19 1.42
C LEU A 4 13.81 -8.46 0.93
N GLN A 5 14.36 -7.57 0.10
CA GLN A 5 15.77 -7.60 -0.29
C GLN A 5 16.70 -7.49 0.93
N ALA A 6 16.39 -6.58 1.86
CA ALA A 6 17.17 -6.46 3.09
C ALA A 6 17.15 -7.77 3.91
N ILE A 7 15.99 -8.43 4.03
CA ILE A 7 15.86 -9.71 4.73
C ILE A 7 16.65 -10.81 4.03
N ARG A 8 16.44 -11.02 2.72
CA ARG A 8 17.08 -12.08 1.93
C ARG A 8 18.61 -11.98 1.94
N HIS A 9 19.16 -10.77 2.13
CA HIS A 9 20.60 -10.51 2.20
C HIS A 9 21.15 -10.32 3.61
N ASN A 10 20.34 -10.54 4.67
CA ASN A 10 20.72 -10.35 6.08
C ASN A 10 21.24 -8.94 6.40
N LEU A 11 20.55 -7.91 5.92
CA LEU A 11 20.96 -6.50 5.99
C LEU A 11 20.10 -5.63 6.93
N ILE A 12 19.24 -6.21 7.77
CA ILE A 12 18.27 -5.45 8.59
C ILE A 12 18.92 -4.64 9.73
N ASP A 13 20.21 -4.84 10.00
CA ASP A 13 20.89 -4.05 11.03
C ASP A 13 21.06 -2.56 10.65
N ARG A 14 21.42 -1.75 11.65
CA ARG A 14 21.46 -0.28 11.53
C ARG A 14 22.79 0.26 11.01
N CYS A 15 23.70 -0.57 10.48
CA CYS A 15 24.99 -0.06 10.04
C CYS A 15 24.87 0.66 8.68
N GLU A 16 25.63 1.74 8.51
CA GLU A 16 25.56 2.55 7.28
C GLU A 16 25.97 1.74 6.03
N SER A 17 26.90 0.80 6.18
CA SER A 17 27.31 -0.13 5.12
C SER A 17 26.12 -0.93 4.57
N ASN A 18 25.24 -1.41 5.45
CA ASN A 18 24.07 -2.18 5.04
C ASN A 18 23.01 -1.30 4.38
N VAL A 19 22.81 -0.07 4.83
CA VAL A 19 21.92 0.91 4.16
C VAL A 19 22.36 1.15 2.71
N LEU A 20 23.66 1.31 2.46
CA LEU A 20 24.22 1.48 1.11
C LEU A 20 24.04 0.23 0.24
N LYS A 21 24.22 -0.97 0.81
CA LYS A 21 23.97 -2.24 0.11
C LYS A 21 22.49 -2.40 -0.26
N ILE A 22 21.57 -2.12 0.68
CA ILE A 22 20.13 -2.17 0.41
C ILE A 22 19.77 -1.18 -0.69
N LYS A 23 20.28 0.06 -0.64
CA LYS A 23 20.07 1.05 -1.70
C LYS A 23 20.48 0.49 -3.07
N LYS A 24 21.67 -0.11 -3.17
CA LYS A 24 22.16 -0.70 -4.43
C LYS A 24 21.27 -1.85 -4.91
N LEU A 25 20.79 -2.71 -4.01
CA LEU A 25 19.84 -3.78 -4.36
C LEU A 25 18.52 -3.20 -4.90
N VAL A 26 18.00 -2.14 -4.27
CA VAL A 26 16.79 -1.44 -4.72
C VAL A 26 17.01 -0.75 -6.06
N ASP A 27 18.17 -0.15 -6.31
CA ASP A 27 18.48 0.49 -7.59
C ASP A 27 18.53 -0.54 -8.74
N LEU A 28 19.07 -1.73 -8.48
CA LEU A 28 19.23 -2.80 -9.46
C LEU A 28 17.99 -3.70 -9.63
N MET A 29 17.03 -3.67 -8.70
CA MET A 29 15.89 -4.58 -8.79
C MET A 29 14.98 -4.27 -9.99
N GLU A 30 14.51 -5.33 -10.62
CA GLU A 30 13.45 -5.29 -11.63
C GLU A 30 12.13 -5.59 -10.95
N VAL A 31 11.10 -4.80 -11.27
CA VAL A 31 9.78 -4.92 -10.66
C VAL A 31 8.73 -4.84 -11.75
N ASP A 32 7.89 -5.87 -11.79
CA ASP A 32 6.72 -5.94 -12.66
C ASP A 32 5.48 -6.25 -11.83
N MET A 33 4.35 -5.67 -12.25
CA MET A 33 3.06 -5.83 -11.61
C MET A 33 2.00 -6.01 -12.67
N PHE A 34 1.19 -7.05 -12.55
CA PHE A 34 0.10 -7.31 -13.47
C PHE A 34 -1.07 -7.99 -12.77
N THR A 35 -2.27 -7.76 -13.29
CA THR A 35 -3.47 -8.48 -12.86
C THR A 35 -3.48 -9.86 -13.51
N LYS A 36 -3.82 -10.92 -12.76
CA LYS A 36 -4.13 -12.20 -13.37
C LYS A 36 -5.33 -12.03 -14.32
N PRO A 37 -5.30 -12.63 -15.53
CA PRO A 37 -6.45 -12.64 -16.40
C PRO A 37 -7.65 -13.25 -15.68
N LYS A 38 -8.82 -12.62 -15.74
CA LYS A 38 -10.06 -13.23 -15.26
C LYS A 38 -10.31 -14.47 -16.14
N VAL A 39 -10.23 -15.66 -15.55
CA VAL A 39 -10.80 -16.87 -16.17
C VAL A 39 -12.30 -16.62 -16.21
N SER A 40 -12.88 -16.62 -17.41
CA SER A 40 -14.29 -16.36 -17.67
C SER A 40 -15.19 -17.26 -16.80
N GLN A 41 -15.66 -16.72 -15.69
CA GLN A 41 -16.79 -17.24 -14.94
C GLN A 41 -17.84 -16.13 -14.84
N GLU A 42 -19.09 -16.56 -14.91
CA GLU A 42 -20.28 -15.75 -15.13
C GLU A 42 -20.30 -14.48 -14.27
N VAL A 43 -20.66 -13.37 -14.92
CA VAL A 43 -20.73 -12.03 -14.33
C VAL A 43 -21.84 -11.99 -13.29
N THR A 44 -21.54 -12.40 -12.07
CA THR A 44 -22.24 -11.90 -10.89
C THR A 44 -21.67 -10.51 -10.58
N GLN A 45 -22.52 -9.53 -10.24
CA GLN A 45 -22.16 -8.15 -9.89
C GLN A 45 -21.30 -8.02 -8.61
N VAL A 46 -20.49 -9.02 -8.30
CA VAL A 46 -19.46 -8.92 -7.27
C VAL A 46 -18.31 -8.13 -7.88
N ILE A 47 -17.97 -7.00 -7.24
CA ILE A 47 -16.73 -6.27 -7.52
C ILE A 47 -15.57 -7.22 -7.21
N SER A 48 -15.15 -8.00 -8.22
CA SER A 48 -13.98 -8.85 -8.16
C SER A 48 -12.77 -7.96 -8.39
N VAL A 49 -12.06 -7.66 -7.30
CA VAL A 49 -10.74 -7.06 -7.34
C VAL A 49 -9.80 -8.07 -8.01
N PRO A 50 -9.21 -7.73 -9.18
CA PRO A 50 -8.33 -8.66 -9.86
C PRO A 50 -7.14 -9.01 -8.98
N GLU A 51 -6.75 -10.29 -8.97
CA GLU A 51 -5.60 -10.72 -8.20
C GLU A 51 -4.33 -10.12 -8.81
N MET A 52 -3.61 -9.31 -8.04
CA MET A 52 -2.37 -8.68 -8.46
C MET A 52 -1.19 -9.62 -8.22
N VAL A 53 -0.39 -9.86 -9.26
CA VAL A 53 0.90 -10.56 -9.19
C VAL A 53 2.01 -9.53 -9.02
N TYR A 54 2.94 -9.81 -8.11
CA TYR A 54 4.06 -8.94 -7.80
C TYR A 54 5.36 -9.66 -8.14
N ILE A 55 6.01 -9.26 -9.22
CA ILE A 55 7.28 -9.83 -9.64
C ILE A 55 8.45 -8.95 -9.18
N MET A 56 9.46 -9.57 -8.59
CA MET A 56 10.75 -8.93 -8.31
C MET A 56 11.87 -9.83 -8.82
N ASN A 57 12.71 -9.30 -9.71
CA ASN A 57 13.81 -10.04 -10.34
C ASN A 57 13.35 -11.39 -10.96
N GLY A 58 12.19 -11.41 -11.61
CA GLY A 58 11.61 -12.60 -12.24
C GLY A 58 10.86 -13.56 -11.31
N GLU A 59 10.77 -13.28 -10.01
CA GLU A 59 10.10 -14.14 -9.02
C GLU A 59 8.78 -13.53 -8.50
N ASP A 60 7.71 -14.34 -8.39
CA ASP A 60 6.48 -13.93 -7.71
C ASP A 60 6.68 -13.90 -6.20
N ILE A 61 6.66 -12.68 -5.65
CA ILE A 61 6.87 -12.40 -4.23
C ILE A 61 5.59 -11.97 -3.51
N GLY A 62 4.41 -12.11 -4.15
CA GLY A 62 3.15 -11.58 -3.66
C GLY A 62 2.78 -12.06 -2.24
N ARG A 63 3.04 -13.33 -1.93
CA ARG A 63 2.84 -13.89 -0.57
C ARG A 63 3.91 -13.42 0.40
N GLU A 64 5.15 -13.40 -0.05
CA GLU A 64 6.31 -13.15 0.78
C GLU A 64 6.32 -11.72 1.34
N ILE A 65 5.99 -10.73 0.51
CA ILE A 65 5.92 -9.32 0.93
C ILE A 65 4.80 -9.03 1.94
N ARG A 66 3.80 -9.93 2.06
CA ARG A 66 2.68 -9.83 3.00
C ARG A 66 2.90 -10.64 4.27
N SER A 67 4.03 -11.34 4.38
CA SER A 67 4.37 -12.12 5.56
C SER A 67 4.54 -11.24 6.81
N LYS A 68 4.32 -11.84 7.99
CA LYS A 68 4.54 -11.17 9.28
C LYS A 68 5.98 -10.67 9.43
N TYR A 69 6.97 -11.45 8.99
CA TYR A 69 8.38 -11.07 9.14
C TYR A 69 8.75 -9.86 8.26
N VAL A 70 8.24 -9.76 7.02
CA VAL A 70 8.42 -8.54 6.20
C VAL A 70 7.70 -7.35 6.83
N THR A 71 6.46 -7.57 7.29
CA THR A 71 5.64 -6.52 7.91
C THR A 71 6.33 -5.92 9.13
N ASN A 72 6.93 -6.75 9.98
CA ASN A 72 7.61 -6.30 11.19
C ASN A 72 8.93 -5.55 10.89
N ALA A 73 9.61 -5.89 9.80
CA ALA A 73 10.87 -5.26 9.41
C ALA A 73 10.71 -3.97 8.59
N VAL A 74 9.50 -3.68 8.08
CA VAL A 74 9.30 -2.56 7.12
C VAL A 74 9.66 -1.20 7.71
N SER A 75 9.31 -0.97 8.98
CA SER A 75 9.57 0.31 9.65
C SER A 75 11.08 0.58 9.80
N GLU A 76 11.84 -0.46 10.14
CA GLU A 76 13.29 -0.36 10.30
C GLU A 76 13.99 -0.03 8.98
N VAL A 77 13.52 -0.57 7.85
CA VAL A 77 14.11 -0.29 6.53
C VAL A 77 13.64 1.06 5.98
N ALA A 78 12.35 1.38 6.11
CA ALA A 78 11.72 2.55 5.50
C ALA A 78 12.13 3.89 6.13
N LYS A 79 12.68 3.88 7.34
CA LYS A 79 13.16 5.10 8.02
C LYS A 79 14.46 5.67 7.41
N HIS A 80 15.20 4.88 6.64
CA HIS A 80 16.49 5.30 6.08
C HIS A 80 16.32 6.14 4.80
N PRO A 81 16.77 7.41 4.77
CA PRO A 81 16.55 8.32 3.64
C PRO A 81 17.13 7.80 2.32
N LYS A 82 18.34 7.23 2.34
CA LYS A 82 19.02 6.67 1.16
C LYS A 82 18.22 5.54 0.50
N ILE A 83 17.59 4.68 1.30
CA ILE A 83 16.74 3.57 0.79
C ILE A 83 15.44 4.15 0.23
N ARG A 84 14.85 5.12 0.94
CA ARG A 84 13.62 5.78 0.53
C ARG A 84 13.80 6.46 -0.83
N GLU A 85 14.89 7.20 -1.02
CA GLU A 85 15.23 7.83 -2.30
C GLU A 85 15.26 6.83 -3.47
N ALA A 86 15.90 5.67 -3.28
CA ALA A 86 15.93 4.63 -4.31
C ALA A 86 14.52 4.06 -4.61
N VAL A 87 13.69 3.86 -3.59
CA VAL A 87 12.30 3.42 -3.77
C VAL A 87 11.48 4.48 -4.52
N LEU A 88 11.61 5.77 -4.16
CA LEU A 88 10.93 6.87 -4.84
C LEU A 88 11.32 6.95 -6.31
N ASN A 89 12.60 6.77 -6.63
CA ASN A 89 13.07 6.74 -8.02
C ASN A 89 12.47 5.59 -8.81
N LYS A 90 12.34 4.39 -8.21
CA LYS A 90 11.63 3.26 -8.85
C LYS A 90 10.15 3.57 -9.08
N GLN A 91 9.46 4.15 -8.11
CA GLN A 91 8.05 4.54 -8.26
C GLN A 91 7.84 5.55 -9.39
N ARG A 92 8.69 6.58 -9.47
CA ARG A 92 8.66 7.57 -10.57
C ARG A 92 8.98 6.95 -11.92
N GLY A 93 9.93 6.02 -11.98
CA GLY A 93 10.26 5.27 -13.19
C GLY A 93 9.08 4.44 -13.70
N LEU A 94 8.39 3.73 -12.80
CA LEU A 94 7.17 2.98 -13.14
C LEU A 94 6.06 3.91 -13.64
N ALA A 95 5.86 5.05 -12.97
CA ALA A 95 4.86 6.03 -13.39
C ALA A 95 5.13 6.59 -14.81
N SER A 96 6.40 6.85 -15.12
CA SER A 96 6.81 7.36 -16.43
C SER A 96 6.61 6.33 -17.55
N ARG A 97 6.83 5.04 -17.27
CA ARG A 97 6.63 3.96 -18.26
C ARG A 97 5.18 3.82 -18.67
N VAL A 98 4.25 3.87 -17.71
CA VAL A 98 2.81 3.74 -17.99
C VAL A 98 2.33 4.89 -18.87
N ASN A 99 2.82 6.11 -18.62
CA ASN A 99 2.49 7.28 -19.44
C ASN A 99 3.07 7.20 -20.87
N ALA A 100 4.21 6.50 -21.06
CA ALA A 100 4.85 6.33 -22.37
C ALA A 100 4.21 5.23 -23.22
N SER A 101 3.69 4.15 -22.61
CA SER A 101 2.99 3.06 -23.30
C SER A 101 1.60 3.44 -23.84
N SER A 102 1.17 4.70 -23.61
CA SER A 102 -0.08 5.30 -24.12
C SER A 102 -0.09 5.53 -25.65
N SER A 103 1.04 5.28 -26.31
CA SER A 103 1.24 5.43 -27.76
C SER A 103 0.47 4.40 -28.62
N LEU A 104 -0.29 3.49 -28.02
CA LEU A 104 -1.16 2.50 -28.69
C LEU A 104 -2.66 2.87 -28.72
N GLY A 105 -3.02 4.13 -28.50
CA GLY A 105 -4.38 4.65 -28.76
C GLY A 105 -5.45 4.29 -27.73
N GLY A 106 -5.08 3.65 -26.62
CA GLY A 106 -5.94 3.45 -25.44
C GLY A 106 -5.75 4.55 -24.40
N LYS A 107 -6.82 4.92 -23.67
CA LYS A 107 -6.70 5.76 -22.46
C LYS A 107 -5.92 4.97 -21.40
N SER A 108 -4.64 5.28 -21.20
CA SER A 108 -3.84 4.73 -20.11
C SER A 108 -3.97 5.62 -18.88
N GLY A 109 -4.41 5.06 -17.76
CA GLY A 109 -4.42 5.73 -16.46
C GLY A 109 -3.58 4.94 -15.45
N LEU A 110 -2.99 5.64 -14.49
CA LEU A 110 -2.22 5.02 -13.41
C LEU A 110 -2.77 5.44 -12.05
N ILE A 111 -3.16 4.45 -11.25
CA ILE A 111 -3.50 4.66 -9.84
C ILE A 111 -2.32 4.18 -9.01
N ILE A 112 -1.78 5.07 -8.16
CA ILE A 112 -0.72 4.72 -7.21
C ILE A 112 -1.20 4.95 -5.79
N ASP A 113 -1.21 3.89 -4.98
CA ASP A 113 -1.44 3.96 -3.55
C ASP A 113 -0.11 4.12 -2.78
N GLY A 114 -0.13 4.94 -1.73
CA GLY A 114 0.99 5.15 -0.83
C GLY A 114 0.79 6.33 0.11
N ARG A 115 1.77 6.54 1.01
CA ARG A 115 1.69 7.53 2.09
C ARG A 115 2.02 8.96 1.65
N ASP A 116 2.92 9.14 0.69
CA ASP A 116 3.45 10.44 0.26
C ASP A 116 3.46 10.60 -1.26
N ILE A 117 2.55 9.90 -1.96
CA ILE A 117 2.46 9.93 -3.41
C ILE A 117 2.20 11.36 -3.91
N GLY A 118 1.09 11.98 -3.48
CA GLY A 118 0.69 13.32 -3.93
C GLY A 118 1.55 14.47 -3.40
N THR A 119 2.45 14.22 -2.44
CA THR A 119 3.32 15.24 -1.84
C THR A 119 4.79 15.14 -2.28
N VAL A 120 5.27 13.94 -2.63
CA VAL A 120 6.69 13.68 -2.90
C VAL A 120 6.91 12.91 -4.19
N VAL A 121 6.19 11.81 -4.42
CA VAL A 121 6.42 10.95 -5.60
C VAL A 121 5.92 11.63 -6.87
N LEU A 122 4.64 11.99 -6.88
CA LEU A 122 3.89 12.59 -7.99
C LEU A 122 3.17 13.87 -7.50
N PRO A 123 3.92 14.96 -7.22
CA PRO A 123 3.33 16.22 -6.77
C PRO A 123 2.47 16.92 -7.83
N PHE A 124 2.48 16.44 -9.09
CA PHE A 124 1.69 16.98 -10.19
C PHE A 124 0.66 15.97 -10.73
N ALA A 125 0.26 14.99 -9.93
CA ALA A 125 -0.82 14.06 -10.32
C ALA A 125 -2.14 14.81 -10.57
N ASP A 126 -2.89 14.41 -11.60
CA ASP A 126 -4.15 15.06 -12.02
C ASP A 126 -5.22 15.04 -10.92
N LEU A 127 -5.28 13.94 -10.16
CA LEU A 127 -6.16 13.76 -9.02
C LEU A 127 -5.39 13.17 -7.83
N LYS A 128 -5.52 13.82 -6.67
CA LYS A 128 -4.96 13.36 -5.40
C LYS A 128 -6.09 13.17 -4.40
N ILE A 129 -6.19 11.98 -3.84
CA ILE A 129 -7.18 11.64 -2.82
C ILE A 129 -6.43 11.26 -1.54
N PHE A 130 -6.77 11.93 -0.44
CA PHE A 130 -6.25 11.64 0.89
C PHE A 130 -7.33 10.91 1.70
N LEU A 131 -7.25 9.58 1.72
CA LEU A 131 -8.19 8.74 2.45
C LEU A 131 -7.90 8.80 3.95
N ILE A 132 -8.91 9.17 4.74
CA ILE A 132 -8.86 9.09 6.21
C ILE A 132 -9.90 8.10 6.73
N ALA A 133 -9.65 7.59 7.93
CA ALA A 133 -10.60 6.80 8.70
C ALA A 133 -10.17 6.77 10.17
N SER A 134 -11.13 6.68 11.08
CA SER A 134 -10.83 6.49 12.50
C SER A 134 -9.96 5.24 12.74
N SER A 135 -9.07 5.30 13.74
CA SER A 135 -8.19 4.16 14.08
C SER A 135 -9.00 2.91 14.45
N LYS A 136 -10.16 3.08 15.09
CA LYS A 136 -11.11 2.01 15.39
C LYS A 136 -11.66 1.35 14.12
N ALA A 137 -12.13 2.14 13.16
CA ALA A 137 -12.64 1.60 11.89
C ALA A 137 -11.55 0.83 11.12
N ARG A 138 -10.31 1.34 11.11
CA ARG A 138 -9.16 0.66 10.49
C ARG A 138 -8.78 -0.62 11.22
N ALA A 139 -8.78 -0.61 12.55
CA ALA A 139 -8.51 -1.79 13.37
C ALA A 139 -9.55 -2.90 13.13
N LEU A 140 -10.83 -2.53 13.10
CA LEU A 140 -11.92 -3.46 12.85
C LEU A 140 -11.82 -4.10 11.46
N ARG A 141 -11.56 -3.31 10.41
CA ARG A 141 -11.36 -3.84 9.04
C ARG A 141 -10.22 -4.85 9.00
N ARG A 142 -9.08 -4.51 9.63
CA ARG A 142 -7.89 -5.38 9.66
C ARG A 142 -8.13 -6.66 10.47
N TYR A 143 -8.85 -6.58 11.58
CA TYR A 143 -9.27 -7.75 12.36
C TYR A 143 -10.13 -8.69 11.50
N LEU A 144 -11.15 -8.15 10.82
CA LEU A 144 -12.02 -8.94 9.94
C LEU A 144 -11.26 -9.57 8.76
N GLU A 145 -10.26 -8.87 8.21
CA GLU A 145 -9.36 -9.42 7.18
C GLU A 145 -8.52 -10.59 7.71
N SER A 146 -7.99 -10.50 8.94
CA SER A 146 -7.29 -11.62 9.57
C SER A 146 -8.21 -12.83 9.75
N CYS A 147 -9.43 -12.62 10.22
CA CYS A 147 -10.42 -13.70 10.41
C CYS A 147 -10.77 -14.43 9.10
N LYS A 148 -10.91 -13.70 7.97
CA LYS A 148 -11.21 -14.33 6.67
C LYS A 148 -10.10 -15.26 6.15
N ASN A 149 -8.87 -15.07 6.60
CA ASN A 149 -7.71 -15.86 6.16
C ASN A 149 -7.40 -17.04 7.10
N SER A 150 -8.16 -17.20 8.20
CA SER A 150 -8.03 -18.29 9.16
C SER A 150 -9.23 -19.22 9.06
N ILE A 151 -8.98 -20.53 8.96
CA ILE A 151 -10.00 -21.60 8.75
C ILE A 151 -11.00 -21.71 9.92
N SER A 152 -10.73 -21.08 11.07
CA SER A 152 -11.65 -21.01 12.19
C SER A 152 -12.59 -19.81 12.03
N ASP A 153 -13.83 -20.08 11.64
CA ASP A 153 -14.94 -19.12 11.57
C ASP A 153 -15.02 -18.27 12.84
N CYS A 154 -14.57 -17.03 12.76
CA CYS A 154 -14.77 -16.06 13.82
C CYS A 154 -16.21 -15.56 13.72
N GLN A 155 -17.14 -16.25 14.39
CA GLN A 155 -18.55 -15.86 14.53
C GLN A 155 -18.75 -14.67 15.49
N PHE A 156 -17.81 -13.75 15.58
CA PHE A 156 -17.94 -12.61 16.49
C PHE A 156 -18.79 -11.52 15.84
N ARG A 157 -19.87 -11.11 16.52
CA ARG A 157 -20.63 -9.93 16.12
C ARG A 157 -19.73 -8.70 16.26
N LYS A 158 -20.00 -7.63 15.49
CA LYS A 158 -19.20 -6.39 15.43
C LYS A 158 -18.83 -5.80 16.81
N GLY A 159 -19.60 -6.08 17.87
CA GLY A 159 -19.33 -5.68 19.26
C GLY A 159 -18.39 -6.60 20.03
N GLU A 160 -18.35 -7.91 19.75
CA GLU A 160 -17.45 -8.86 20.43
C GLU A 160 -16.02 -8.78 19.90
N ALA A 161 -15.86 -8.38 18.63
CA ALA A 161 -14.56 -8.13 18.02
C ALA A 161 -13.75 -7.08 18.80
N GLU A 162 -14.40 -5.99 19.26
CA GLU A 162 -13.71 -4.89 19.94
C GLU A 162 -13.22 -5.26 21.35
N GLU A 163 -13.79 -6.31 21.95
CA GLU A 163 -13.40 -6.80 23.27
C GLU A 163 -12.22 -7.79 23.20
N SER A 164 -11.95 -8.37 22.03
CA SER A 164 -10.86 -9.31 21.82
C SER A 164 -9.48 -8.66 22.04
N ASP A 165 -8.55 -9.42 22.62
CA ASP A 165 -7.18 -8.96 22.83
C ASP A 165 -6.45 -8.72 21.49
N GLU A 166 -6.79 -9.50 20.46
CA GLU A 166 -6.25 -9.32 19.11
C GLU A 166 -6.67 -7.96 18.51
N TYR A 167 -7.94 -7.58 18.62
CA TYR A 167 -8.38 -6.25 18.17
C TYR A 167 -7.67 -5.13 18.92
N LYS A 168 -7.56 -5.24 20.25
CA LYS A 168 -6.88 -4.23 21.07
C LYS A 168 -5.41 -4.08 20.65
N GLN A 169 -4.73 -5.19 20.38
CA GLN A 169 -3.36 -5.18 19.87
C GLN A 169 -3.27 -4.52 18.49
N ILE A 170 -4.15 -4.87 17.55
CA ILE A 170 -4.21 -4.27 16.21
C ILE A 170 -4.45 -2.75 16.31
N LEU A 171 -5.37 -2.32 17.17
CA LEU A 171 -5.67 -0.92 17.39
C LEU A 171 -4.44 -0.16 17.91
N GLN A 172 -3.75 -0.74 18.90
CA GLN A 172 -2.53 -0.13 19.45
C GLN A 172 -1.43 -0.02 18.39
N ASP A 173 -1.21 -1.08 17.61
CA ASP A 173 -0.23 -1.09 16.52
C ASP A 173 -0.54 -0.01 15.46
N ILE A 174 -1.82 0.18 15.15
CA ILE A 174 -2.27 1.23 14.23
C ILE A 174 -1.97 2.62 14.79
N ILE A 175 -2.31 2.88 16.05
CA ILE A 175 -2.07 4.19 16.69
C ILE A 175 -0.57 4.52 16.70
N VAL A 176 0.25 3.57 17.17
CA VAL A 176 1.72 3.75 17.21
C VAL A 176 2.28 4.02 15.81
N ARG A 177 1.79 3.28 14.80
CA ARG A 177 2.23 3.47 13.42
C ARG A 177 1.82 4.83 12.85
N ASP A 178 0.60 5.28 13.09
CA ASP A 178 0.13 6.57 12.60
C ASP A 178 0.93 7.73 13.21
N GLU A 179 1.19 7.67 14.52
CA GLU A 179 2.04 8.66 15.18
C GLU A 179 3.44 8.69 14.59
N ALA A 180 4.03 7.51 14.33
CA ALA A 180 5.35 7.41 13.73
C ALA A 180 5.38 7.91 12.27
N ASP A 181 4.32 7.66 11.49
CA ASP A 181 4.17 8.12 10.11
C ASP A 181 4.05 9.65 10.03
N VAL A 182 3.30 10.28 10.96
CA VAL A 182 3.13 11.74 11.04
C VAL A 182 4.39 12.44 11.56
N LYS A 183 5.03 11.91 12.62
CA LYS A 183 6.23 12.50 13.25
C LYS A 183 7.52 12.27 12.44
N ARG A 184 7.46 11.55 11.30
CA ARG A 184 8.65 11.20 10.53
C ARG A 184 9.35 12.46 9.98
N LYS A 185 10.64 12.61 10.26
CA LYS A 185 11.45 13.76 9.79
C LYS A 185 11.54 13.87 8.26
N HIS A 186 11.51 12.74 7.54
CA HIS A 186 11.61 12.69 6.09
C HIS A 186 10.32 12.10 5.49
N SER A 187 9.68 12.85 4.59
CA SER A 187 8.35 12.52 4.01
C SER A 187 7.31 12.12 5.08
N PRO A 188 6.95 13.04 6.00
CA PRO A 188 5.88 12.80 6.95
C PRO A 188 4.57 12.52 6.20
N LEU A 189 3.72 11.67 6.79
CA LEU A 189 2.35 11.50 6.31
C LEU A 189 1.60 12.81 6.49
N ARG A 190 1.27 13.47 5.37
CA ARG A 190 0.48 14.69 5.34
C ARG A 190 -0.36 14.74 4.06
N LYS A 191 -1.49 15.41 4.14
CA LYS A 191 -2.30 15.76 2.97
C LYS A 191 -1.55 16.77 2.10
N ALA A 192 -1.59 16.61 0.78
CA ALA A 192 -1.13 17.66 -0.14
C ALA A 192 -2.16 18.80 -0.20
N ASP A 193 -1.73 20.03 -0.41
CA ASP A 193 -2.62 21.20 -0.34
C ASP A 193 -3.79 21.13 -1.35
N ASP A 194 -3.57 20.48 -2.49
CA ASP A 194 -4.54 20.27 -3.56
C ASP A 194 -5.26 18.90 -3.51
N ALA A 195 -4.99 18.08 -2.48
CA ALA A 195 -5.63 16.77 -2.33
C ALA A 195 -7.02 16.86 -1.73
N ILE A 196 -7.94 16.05 -2.28
CA ILE A 196 -9.29 15.88 -1.77
C ILE A 196 -9.25 14.93 -0.58
N GLU A 197 -9.66 15.39 0.59
CA GLU A 197 -9.80 14.55 1.77
C GLU A 197 -11.11 13.75 1.69
N LEU A 198 -11.03 12.44 1.88
CA LEU A 198 -12.19 11.55 1.86
C LEU A 198 -12.20 10.68 3.13
N ASP A 199 -13.15 10.98 4.03
CA ASP A 199 -13.36 10.18 5.23
C ASP A 199 -14.18 8.93 4.93
N THR A 200 -13.54 7.78 5.08
CA THR A 200 -14.13 6.47 4.83
C THR A 200 -14.64 5.81 6.10
N THR A 201 -14.59 6.44 7.28
CA THR A 201 -14.88 5.83 8.60
C THR A 201 -16.18 5.01 8.61
N ASN A 202 -17.24 5.57 8.03
CA ASN A 202 -18.58 4.96 8.00
C ASN A 202 -18.99 4.48 6.59
N MET A 203 -18.04 4.34 5.67
CA MET A 203 -18.31 3.92 4.29
C MET A 203 -18.03 2.43 4.09
N THR A 204 -18.91 1.75 3.35
CA THR A 204 -18.62 0.42 2.79
C THR A 204 -17.60 0.50 1.67
N LEU A 205 -17.07 -0.65 1.22
CA LEU A 205 -16.13 -0.67 0.09
C LEU A 205 -16.79 -0.13 -1.18
N GLU A 206 -18.04 -0.50 -1.44
CA GLU A 206 -18.81 -0.08 -2.60
C GLU A 206 -19.02 1.44 -2.59
N GLN A 207 -19.36 2.01 -1.43
CA GLN A 207 -19.49 3.46 -1.28
C GLN A 207 -18.16 4.19 -1.51
N GLN A 208 -17.04 3.62 -1.04
CA GLN A 208 -15.71 4.18 -1.27
C GLN A 208 -15.36 4.17 -2.76
N VAL A 209 -15.61 3.05 -3.45
CA VAL A 209 -15.36 2.91 -4.89
C VAL A 209 -16.19 3.92 -5.69
N LEU A 210 -17.51 3.95 -5.46
CA LEU A 210 -18.40 4.90 -6.12
C LEU A 210 -17.96 6.35 -5.91
N LYS A 211 -17.53 6.68 -4.67
CA LYS A 211 -17.08 8.04 -4.38
C LYS A 211 -15.79 8.41 -5.11
N ILE A 212 -14.87 7.46 -5.23
CA ILE A 212 -13.63 7.66 -5.99
C ILE A 212 -13.93 7.79 -7.49
N GLU A 213 -14.84 6.98 -8.04
CA GLU A 213 -15.28 7.07 -9.43
C GLU A 213 -15.92 8.43 -9.76
N GLU A 214 -16.80 8.93 -8.88
CA GLU A 214 -17.36 10.28 -9.00
C GLU A 214 -16.27 11.36 -9.07
N LEU A 215 -15.25 11.27 -8.21
CA LEU A 215 -14.15 12.23 -8.17
C LEU A 215 -13.30 12.18 -9.44
N VAL A 216 -13.08 10.97 -9.99
CA VAL A 216 -12.38 10.79 -11.27
C VAL A 216 -13.16 11.47 -12.39
N HIS A 217 -14.45 11.18 -12.56
CA HIS A 217 -15.28 11.76 -13.62
C HIS A 217 -15.45 13.29 -13.52
N GLN A 218 -15.37 13.87 -12.33
CA GLN A 218 -15.46 15.32 -12.15
C GLN A 218 -14.18 16.07 -12.51
N ARG A 219 -13.02 15.39 -12.49
CA ARG A 219 -11.70 16.02 -12.60
C ARG A 219 -10.94 15.61 -13.87
N MET A 220 -11.32 14.52 -14.52
CA MET A 220 -10.65 13.91 -15.68
C MET A 220 -11.64 13.59 -16.78
#